data_AF-A0A535UEC8-F1
#
_entry.id   AF-A0A535UEC8-F1
#
_cell.length_a   1.000
_cell.length_b   1.000
_cell.length_c   1.000
_cell.angle_alpha   90.00
_cell.angle_beta   90.00
_cell.angle_gamma   90.00
#
_symmetry.space_group_name_H-M   'P 1'
#
loop_
_entity.id
_entity.type
_entity.pdbx_description
1 polymer ?
#
loop_
_entity_poly.entity_id
_entity_poly.type
_entity_poly.pdbx_seq_one_letter_code
_entity_poly.pdbx_strand_id
1 'polypeptide(L)'
;MWYHGGGFVVGDLFTADGVCRRLARAACATVISVHYRRAPEHPLPAAHRDACAAARWALAHAGQLGADPARLVLAGDSAGGGLAAHVAQRLRDEGPAPAALQVLCYPASDFSLARADREAAHARLLDWETIEWFAAHSMPGWSDSQRRDPSISPLYADRLGGLPPALVITAGVDPFRSDGIAYCRALSEAGVSATHRDFPGQIHGFAGMDLIFPAAGDALRQAADAIARVRPVDARTAVSAVPEPILWDRVVTDRLRRMGDTAQRLPQVNGARVLATLADHHARAALATLVSLSRHGSPRAPDSQRTIP
;
A
#
# COMPACT_ATOMS: atom_id res chain seq x y z
N MET A 1 9.45 8.64 0.08
CA MET A 1 8.27 9.04 -0.71
C MET A 1 7.07 8.23 -0.26
N TRP A 2 5.92 8.87 -0.06
CA TRP A 2 4.64 8.21 0.19
C TRP A 2 3.64 8.53 -0.92
N TYR A 3 3.02 7.51 -1.51
CA TYR A 3 1.94 7.63 -2.47
C TYR A 3 0.65 7.07 -1.84
N HIS A 4 -0.37 7.90 -1.69
CA HIS A 4 -1.61 7.50 -1.06
C HIS A 4 -2.46 6.58 -1.95
N GLY A 5 -3.28 5.73 -1.34
CA GLY A 5 -4.29 4.92 -2.02
C GLY A 5 -5.54 5.71 -2.45
N GLY A 6 -6.56 4.98 -2.90
CA GLY A 6 -7.83 5.56 -3.37
C GLY A 6 -8.13 5.33 -4.85
N GLY A 7 -7.64 4.22 -5.43
CA GLY A 7 -7.96 3.81 -6.80
C GLY A 7 -7.66 4.86 -7.87
N PHE A 8 -6.70 5.76 -7.61
CA PHE A 8 -6.36 6.93 -8.43
C PHE A 8 -7.46 7.99 -8.58
N VAL A 9 -8.58 7.87 -7.87
CA VAL A 9 -9.74 8.76 -7.98
C VAL A 9 -9.96 9.56 -6.70
N VAL A 10 -9.79 8.91 -5.54
CA VAL A 10 -9.97 9.50 -4.21
C VAL A 10 -8.65 9.52 -3.43
N GLY A 11 -8.70 10.04 -2.19
CA GLY A 11 -7.54 10.18 -1.31
C GLY A 11 -6.70 11.42 -1.63
N ASP A 12 -6.08 12.00 -0.62
CA ASP A 12 -5.24 13.18 -0.73
C ASP A 12 -4.22 13.25 0.42
N LEU A 13 -3.59 14.42 0.59
CA LEU A 13 -2.67 14.68 1.69
C LEU A 13 -3.32 14.53 3.07
N PHE A 14 -4.61 14.87 3.21
CA PHE A 14 -5.33 14.74 4.49
C PHE A 14 -5.61 13.28 4.82
N THR A 15 -6.07 12.49 3.85
CA THR A 15 -6.32 11.05 4.08
C THR A 15 -5.03 10.29 4.39
N ALA A 16 -3.89 10.74 3.86
CA ALA A 16 -2.57 10.14 4.11
C ALA A 16 -1.83 10.71 5.34
N ASP A 17 -2.28 11.83 5.92
CA ASP A 17 -1.54 12.59 6.95
C ASP A 17 -1.22 11.73 8.19
N GLY A 18 -2.20 10.97 8.69
CA GLY A 18 -2.03 10.12 9.87
C GLY A 18 -0.96 9.04 9.68
N VAL A 19 -0.99 8.34 8.55
CA VAL A 19 0.00 7.32 8.19
C VAL A 19 1.38 7.95 8.02
N CYS A 20 1.48 9.05 7.27
CA CYS A 20 2.73 9.74 7.02
C CYS A 20 3.40 10.23 8.30
N ARG A 21 2.65 10.85 9.22
CA ARG A 21 3.17 11.31 10.52
C ARG A 21 3.65 10.16 11.39
N ARG A 22 2.94 9.04 11.39
CA ARG A 22 3.34 7.84 12.16
C ARG A 22 4.63 7.25 11.62
N LEU A 23 4.75 7.09 10.31
CA LEU A 23 5.96 6.59 9.67
C LEU A 23 7.14 7.54 9.88
N ALA A 24 6.94 8.85 9.68
CA ALA A 24 8.00 9.85 9.87
C ALA A 24 8.58 9.80 11.28
N ARG A 25 7.71 9.76 12.29
CA ARG A 25 8.10 9.71 13.71
C ARG A 25 8.73 8.37 14.08
N ALA A 26 8.13 7.25 13.67
CA ALA A 26 8.60 5.92 14.07
C ALA A 26 9.90 5.51 13.37
N ALA A 27 10.08 5.90 12.12
CA ALA A 27 11.26 5.58 11.32
C ALA A 27 12.37 6.64 11.43
N CYS A 28 12.13 7.76 12.14
CA CYS A 28 13.02 8.92 12.16
C CYS A 28 13.43 9.38 10.75
N ALA A 29 12.45 9.51 9.84
CA ALA A 29 12.67 9.76 8.43
C ALA A 29 11.85 10.94 7.91
N THR A 30 12.40 11.69 6.96
CA THR A 30 11.65 12.69 6.19
C THR A 30 10.64 11.98 5.27
N VAL A 31 9.35 12.23 5.49
CA VAL A 31 8.28 11.69 4.64
C VAL A 31 7.75 12.77 3.71
N ILE A 32 7.88 12.53 2.40
CA ILE A 32 7.32 13.37 1.34
C ILE A 32 6.05 12.67 0.85
N SER A 33 4.88 13.19 1.24
CA SER A 33 3.57 12.72 0.77
C SER A 33 3.21 13.41 -0.54
N VAL A 34 2.99 12.63 -1.59
CA VAL A 34 2.81 13.15 -2.96
C VAL A 34 1.32 13.31 -3.28
N HIS A 35 0.91 14.53 -3.62
CA HIS A 35 -0.46 14.83 -4.04
C HIS A 35 -0.59 14.72 -5.57
N TYR A 36 -0.49 13.50 -6.10
CA TYR A 36 -0.50 13.26 -7.54
C TYR A 36 -1.87 13.59 -8.18
N ARG A 37 -1.89 13.89 -9.48
CA ARG A 37 -3.14 14.10 -10.25
C ARG A 37 -4.00 12.85 -10.26
N ARG A 38 -5.31 13.02 -10.09
CA ARG A 38 -6.30 11.96 -9.95
C ARG A 38 -7.30 11.97 -11.09
N ALA A 39 -7.85 10.80 -11.38
CA ALA A 39 -9.02 10.60 -12.21
C ALA A 39 -10.30 11.09 -11.50
N PRO A 40 -11.39 11.36 -12.25
CA PRO A 40 -11.50 11.31 -13.71
C PRO A 40 -10.88 12.51 -14.43
N GLU A 41 -10.49 13.58 -13.73
CA GLU A 41 -9.93 14.78 -14.38
C GLU A 41 -8.61 14.48 -15.10
N HIS A 42 -7.83 13.55 -14.53
CA HIS A 42 -6.58 13.07 -15.09
C HIS A 42 -6.52 11.53 -15.01
N PRO A 43 -7.08 10.82 -16.01
CA PRO A 43 -6.99 9.36 -16.10
C PRO A 43 -5.55 8.84 -16.14
N LEU A 44 -5.37 7.54 -15.93
CA LEU A 44 -4.06 6.92 -16.04
C LEU A 44 -3.47 7.10 -17.45
N PRO A 45 -2.13 7.30 -17.57
CA PRO A 45 -1.10 7.17 -16.52
C PRO A 45 -0.67 8.50 -15.85
N ALA A 46 -1.56 9.51 -15.72
CA ALA A 46 -1.17 10.80 -15.12
C ALA A 46 -0.53 10.67 -13.72
N ALA A 47 -1.15 9.90 -12.82
CA ALA A 47 -0.63 9.63 -11.49
C ALA A 47 0.78 8.98 -11.50
N HIS A 48 1.05 8.09 -12.46
CA HIS A 48 2.33 7.39 -12.60
C HIS A 48 3.45 8.35 -13.01
N ARG A 49 3.15 9.26 -13.94
CA ARG A 49 4.07 10.32 -14.38
C ARG A 49 4.41 11.26 -13.22
N ASP A 50 3.41 11.67 -12.45
CA ASP A 50 3.60 12.56 -11.30
C ASP A 50 4.41 11.89 -10.18
N ALA A 51 4.14 10.62 -9.89
CA ALA A 51 4.88 9.86 -8.90
C ALA A 51 6.37 9.75 -9.28
N CYS A 52 6.68 9.47 -10.55
CA CYS A 52 8.06 9.44 -11.05
C CYS A 52 8.72 10.82 -11.01
N ALA A 53 7.99 11.87 -11.39
CA ALA A 53 8.50 13.24 -11.35
C ALA A 53 8.82 13.67 -9.91
N ALA A 54 7.93 13.37 -8.95
CA ALA A 54 8.13 13.67 -7.54
C ALA A 54 9.35 12.94 -6.96
N ALA A 55 9.56 11.67 -7.31
CA ALA A 55 10.74 10.92 -6.85
C ALA A 55 12.05 11.49 -7.40
N ARG A 56 12.10 11.85 -8.70
CA ARG A 56 13.27 12.51 -9.29
C ARG A 56 13.54 13.88 -8.68
N TRP A 57 12.48 14.65 -8.45
CA TRP A 57 12.59 15.95 -7.78
C TRP A 57 13.15 15.80 -6.36
N ALA A 58 12.64 14.83 -5.59
CA ALA A 58 13.11 14.57 -4.23
C ALA A 58 14.58 14.15 -4.19
N LEU A 59 15.03 13.31 -5.13
CA LEU A 59 16.44 12.93 -5.27
C LEU A 59 17.33 14.15 -5.57
N ALA A 60 16.91 15.02 -6.49
CA ALA A 60 17.66 16.22 -6.86
C ALA A 60 17.73 17.27 -5.73
N HIS A 61 16.74 17.30 -4.83
CA HIS A 61 16.63 18.29 -3.76
C HIS A 61 16.85 17.67 -2.36
N ALA A 62 17.36 16.44 -2.27
CA ALA A 62 17.45 15.69 -1.01
C ALA A 62 18.18 16.47 0.10
N GLY A 63 19.28 17.14 -0.25
CA GLY A 63 20.02 17.98 0.70
C GLY A 63 19.20 19.14 1.28
N GLN A 64 18.35 19.79 0.47
CA GLN A 64 17.47 20.87 0.93
C GLN A 64 16.34 20.35 1.83
N LEU A 65 15.97 19.08 1.65
CA LEU A 65 14.92 18.39 2.40
C LEU A 65 15.44 17.75 3.70
N GLY A 66 16.75 17.91 3.99
CA GLY A 66 17.41 17.22 5.11
C GLY A 66 17.38 15.69 4.97
N ALA A 67 17.37 15.19 3.73
CA ALA A 67 17.27 13.76 3.40
C ALA A 67 18.55 13.25 2.72
N ASP A 68 18.82 11.96 2.89
CA ASP A 68 19.91 11.25 2.21
C ASP A 68 19.36 10.61 0.92
N PRO A 69 19.80 11.05 -0.28
CA PRO A 69 19.31 10.49 -1.55
C PRO A 69 19.68 9.01 -1.73
N ALA A 70 20.74 8.53 -1.07
CA ALA A 70 21.14 7.12 -1.11
C ALA A 70 20.21 6.21 -0.28
N ARG A 71 19.30 6.77 0.52
CA ARG A 71 18.34 6.01 1.35
C ARG A 71 16.89 6.24 0.93
N LEU A 72 16.66 6.55 -0.34
CA LEU A 72 15.32 6.76 -0.85
C LEU A 72 14.44 5.51 -0.65
N VAL A 73 13.36 5.65 0.10
CA VAL A 73 12.30 4.63 0.21
C VAL A 73 11.08 5.07 -0.60
N LEU A 74 10.51 4.12 -1.34
CA LEU A 74 9.24 4.26 -2.05
C LEU A 74 8.16 3.51 -1.27
N ALA A 75 7.13 4.19 -0.82
CA ALA A 75 6.08 3.58 -0.02
C ALA A 75 4.69 4.03 -0.48
N GLY A 76 3.69 3.19 -0.25
CA GLY A 76 2.31 3.55 -0.51
C GLY A 76 1.34 2.43 -0.18
N ASP A 77 0.05 2.78 -0.23
CA ASP A 77 -1.05 1.89 0.08
C ASP A 77 -1.98 1.71 -1.12
N SER A 78 -2.54 0.52 -1.31
CA SER A 78 -3.50 0.23 -2.40
C SER A 78 -2.93 0.60 -3.78
N ALA A 79 -3.64 1.43 -4.54
CA ALA A 79 -3.18 2.05 -5.79
C ALA A 79 -1.83 2.78 -5.64
N GLY A 80 -1.58 3.43 -4.49
CA GLY A 80 -0.30 4.06 -4.15
C GLY A 80 0.83 3.05 -3.93
N GLY A 81 0.51 1.85 -3.44
CA GLY A 81 1.45 0.73 -3.42
C GLY A 81 1.87 0.31 -4.83
N GLY A 82 0.92 0.25 -5.76
CA GLY A 82 1.18 0.07 -7.19
C GLY A 82 2.09 1.15 -7.77
N LEU A 83 1.83 2.43 -7.45
CA LEU A 83 2.70 3.55 -7.84
C LEU A 83 4.11 3.40 -7.28
N ALA A 84 4.27 3.02 -6.02
CA ALA A 84 5.58 2.81 -5.40
C ALA A 84 6.39 1.73 -6.15
N ALA A 85 5.74 0.61 -6.48
CA ALA A 85 6.34 -0.47 -7.26
C ALA A 85 6.73 -0.01 -8.68
N HIS A 86 5.84 0.72 -9.36
CA HIS A 86 6.13 1.28 -10.69
C HIS A 86 7.31 2.25 -10.64
N VAL A 87 7.34 3.20 -9.71
CA VAL A 87 8.44 4.16 -9.56
C VAL A 87 9.76 3.45 -9.27
N ALA A 88 9.75 2.35 -8.50
CA ALA A 88 10.95 1.56 -8.25
C ALA A 88 11.55 1.00 -9.56
N GLN A 89 10.70 0.50 -10.46
CA GLN A 89 11.10 0.04 -11.79
C GLN A 89 11.67 1.18 -12.62
N ARG A 90 10.97 2.32 -12.68
CA ARG A 90 11.43 3.50 -13.44
C ARG A 90 12.76 4.05 -12.92
N LEU A 91 12.98 4.09 -11.61
CA LEU A 91 14.25 4.54 -11.04
C LEU A 91 15.40 3.57 -11.29
N ARG A 92 15.15 2.26 -11.25
CA ARG A 92 16.16 1.25 -11.61
C ARG A 92 16.58 1.39 -13.09
N ASP A 93 15.62 1.62 -13.97
CA ASP A 93 15.86 1.61 -15.41
C ASP A 93 16.41 2.94 -15.93
N GLU A 94 15.89 4.07 -15.43
CA GLU A 94 16.14 5.40 -15.97
C GLU A 94 16.48 6.44 -14.90
N GLY A 95 16.45 6.07 -13.62
CA GLY A 95 16.68 6.98 -12.51
C GLY A 95 18.15 7.28 -12.27
N PRO A 96 18.44 8.42 -11.60
CA PRO A 96 19.80 8.77 -11.19
C PRO A 96 20.34 7.82 -10.11
N ALA A 97 19.46 7.18 -9.36
CA ALA A 97 19.79 6.15 -8.39
C ALA A 97 18.59 5.21 -8.21
N PRO A 98 18.81 3.91 -7.92
CA PRO A 98 17.72 3.05 -7.48
C PRO A 98 17.21 3.51 -6.11
N ALA A 99 15.96 3.15 -5.78
CA ALA A 99 15.51 3.24 -4.40
C ALA A 99 16.24 2.17 -3.56
N ALA A 100 16.25 2.36 -2.24
CA ALA A 100 16.87 1.46 -1.28
C ALA A 100 15.88 0.45 -0.67
N LEU A 101 14.58 0.75 -0.72
CA LEU A 101 13.48 -0.11 -0.24
C LEU A 101 12.16 0.28 -0.94
N GLN A 102 11.29 -0.69 -1.17
CA GLN A 102 9.88 -0.47 -1.50
C GLN A 102 8.97 -1.05 -0.38
N VAL A 103 8.06 -0.24 0.17
CA VAL A 103 7.09 -0.65 1.20
C VAL A 103 5.68 -0.59 0.61
N LEU A 104 5.08 -1.74 0.38
CA LEU A 104 3.88 -1.91 -0.41
C LEU A 104 2.74 -2.42 0.46
N CYS A 105 1.85 -1.54 0.90
CA CYS A 105 0.68 -1.91 1.71
C CYS A 105 -0.49 -2.29 0.79
N TYR A 106 -0.89 -3.57 0.83
CA TYR A 106 -1.96 -4.18 0.03
C TYR A 106 -1.99 -3.64 -1.42
N PRO A 107 -0.87 -3.75 -2.15
CA PRO A 107 -0.68 -3.04 -3.40
C PRO A 107 -1.61 -3.58 -4.49
N ALA A 108 -2.06 -2.69 -5.37
CA ALA A 108 -2.61 -3.07 -6.67
C ALA A 108 -1.48 -3.10 -7.71
N SER A 109 -1.03 -4.29 -8.11
CA SER A 109 0.03 -4.54 -9.08
C SER A 109 -0.44 -5.15 -10.40
N ASP A 110 -1.69 -5.63 -10.45
CA ASP A 110 -2.35 -6.19 -11.64
C ASP A 110 -3.74 -5.56 -11.84
N PHE A 111 -3.84 -4.57 -12.73
CA PHE A 111 -5.11 -3.93 -13.08
C PHE A 111 -5.99 -4.73 -14.04
N SER A 112 -5.52 -5.87 -14.56
CA SER A 112 -6.40 -6.81 -15.27
C SER A 112 -7.28 -7.62 -14.32
N LEU A 113 -7.00 -7.54 -13.01
CA LEU A 113 -7.73 -8.23 -11.94
C LEU A 113 -7.73 -9.76 -12.10
N ALA A 114 -6.79 -10.31 -12.88
CA ALA A 114 -6.70 -11.74 -13.15
C ALA A 114 -6.40 -12.57 -11.89
N ARG A 115 -5.83 -11.94 -10.87
CA ARG A 115 -5.46 -12.54 -9.58
C ARG A 115 -6.28 -12.01 -8.41
N ALA A 116 -7.32 -11.23 -8.68
CA ALA A 116 -8.11 -10.65 -7.62
C ALA A 116 -9.00 -11.71 -6.95
N ASP A 117 -9.06 -11.67 -5.62
CA ASP A 117 -9.84 -12.59 -4.81
C ASP A 117 -11.32 -12.19 -4.82
N ARG A 118 -12.14 -12.97 -5.53
CA ARG A 118 -13.57 -12.64 -5.76
C ARG A 118 -14.54 -13.12 -4.69
N GLU A 119 -14.06 -13.74 -3.62
CA GLU A 119 -14.94 -14.30 -2.59
C GLU A 119 -15.78 -13.21 -1.91
N ALA A 120 -17.06 -13.51 -1.64
CA ALA A 120 -17.99 -12.55 -1.04
C ALA A 120 -17.55 -12.04 0.33
N ALA A 121 -16.74 -12.81 1.07
CA ALA A 121 -16.17 -12.37 2.34
C ALA A 121 -15.20 -11.18 2.18
N HIS A 122 -14.56 -11.03 1.00
CA HIS A 122 -13.64 -9.94 0.65
C HIS A 122 -14.36 -8.66 0.20
N ALA A 123 -15.65 -8.76 -0.16
CA ALA A 123 -16.48 -7.62 -0.61
C ALA A 123 -16.98 -6.77 0.58
N ARG A 124 -16.06 -5.98 1.16
CA ARG A 124 -16.30 -5.10 2.32
C ARG A 124 -16.23 -3.63 1.93
N LEU A 125 -15.29 -2.88 2.51
CA LEU A 125 -15.05 -1.46 2.20
C LEU A 125 -14.58 -1.26 0.74
N LEU A 126 -13.94 -2.28 0.17
CA LEU A 126 -13.60 -2.37 -1.25
C LEU A 126 -14.32 -3.58 -1.85
N ASP A 127 -15.53 -3.36 -2.35
CA ASP A 127 -16.31 -4.38 -3.06
C ASP A 127 -16.13 -4.28 -4.59
N TRP A 128 -16.74 -5.21 -5.34
CA TRP A 128 -16.57 -5.25 -6.79
C TRP A 128 -17.17 -4.04 -7.50
N GLU A 129 -18.30 -3.53 -7.03
CA GLU A 129 -18.89 -2.30 -7.56
C GLU A 129 -17.93 -1.12 -7.40
N THR A 130 -17.28 -1.01 -6.24
CA THR A 130 -16.28 0.03 -5.98
C THR A 130 -15.03 -0.13 -6.85
N ILE A 131 -14.53 -1.35 -7.05
CA ILE A 131 -13.35 -1.57 -7.91
C ILE A 131 -13.69 -1.28 -9.38
N GLU A 132 -14.87 -1.69 -9.86
CA GLU A 132 -15.35 -1.37 -11.20
C GLU A 132 -15.54 0.13 -11.38
N TRP A 133 -16.06 0.83 -10.36
CA TRP A 133 -16.16 2.28 -10.34
C TRP A 133 -14.79 2.95 -10.44
N PHE A 134 -13.79 2.52 -9.67
CA PHE A 134 -12.41 3.02 -9.79
C PHE A 134 -11.85 2.77 -11.19
N ALA A 135 -12.03 1.58 -11.74
CA ALA A 135 -11.55 1.23 -13.08
C ALA A 135 -12.21 2.10 -14.17
N ALA A 136 -13.52 2.33 -14.08
CA ALA A 136 -14.27 3.14 -15.04
C ALA A 136 -13.79 4.61 -15.08
N HIS A 137 -13.40 5.17 -13.93
CA HIS A 137 -12.89 6.54 -13.85
C HIS A 137 -11.41 6.64 -14.20
N SER A 138 -10.59 5.72 -13.70
CA SER A 138 -9.12 5.78 -13.86
C SER A 138 -8.64 5.27 -15.21
N MET A 139 -9.35 4.32 -15.81
CA MET A 139 -9.00 3.64 -17.07
C MET A 139 -10.22 3.55 -18.02
N PRO A 140 -10.84 4.70 -18.37
CA PRO A 140 -12.06 4.69 -19.18
C PRO A 140 -11.80 4.08 -20.55
N GLY A 141 -12.56 3.03 -20.90
CA GLY A 141 -12.48 2.36 -22.20
C GLY A 141 -11.29 1.40 -22.38
N TRP A 142 -10.53 1.10 -21.32
CA TRP A 142 -9.39 0.19 -21.42
C TRP A 142 -9.82 -1.27 -21.46
N SER A 143 -9.30 -2.01 -22.45
CA SER A 143 -9.42 -3.46 -22.56
C SER A 143 -8.59 -4.20 -21.51
N ASP A 144 -8.87 -5.48 -21.30
CA ASP A 144 -8.08 -6.33 -20.39
C ASP A 144 -6.59 -6.40 -20.78
N SER A 145 -6.27 -6.36 -22.08
CA SER A 145 -4.87 -6.36 -22.53
C SER A 145 -4.19 -5.03 -22.20
N GLN A 146 -4.88 -3.90 -22.37
CA GLN A 146 -4.36 -2.59 -22.01
C GLN A 146 -4.15 -2.48 -20.49
N ARG A 147 -5.03 -3.09 -19.69
CA ARG A 147 -4.88 -3.13 -18.22
C ARG A 147 -3.68 -3.95 -17.75
N ARG A 148 -3.09 -4.78 -18.61
CA ARG A 148 -1.81 -5.48 -18.35
C ARG A 148 -0.58 -4.69 -18.73
N ASP A 149 -0.72 -3.46 -19.23
CA ASP A 149 0.41 -2.62 -19.60
C ASP A 149 1.34 -2.43 -18.38
N PRO A 150 2.65 -2.77 -18.48
CA PRO A 150 3.60 -2.65 -17.36
C PRO A 150 3.75 -1.24 -16.79
N SER A 151 3.37 -0.21 -17.55
CA SER A 151 3.39 1.17 -17.09
C SER A 151 2.34 1.49 -16.03
N ILE A 152 1.31 0.64 -15.90
CA ILE A 152 0.32 0.75 -14.81
C ILE A 152 0.28 -0.51 -13.94
N SER A 153 0.53 -1.70 -14.51
CA SER A 153 0.48 -2.97 -13.80
C SER A 153 1.89 -3.53 -13.62
N PRO A 154 2.64 -3.10 -12.57
CA PRO A 154 4.06 -3.42 -12.41
C PRO A 154 4.35 -4.93 -12.32
N LEU A 155 3.36 -5.77 -12.02
CA LEU A 155 3.51 -7.23 -12.05
C LEU A 155 3.88 -7.78 -13.44
N TYR A 156 3.50 -7.08 -14.51
CA TYR A 156 3.75 -7.51 -15.89
C TYR A 156 5.04 -6.97 -16.49
N ALA A 157 5.90 -6.31 -15.72
CA ALA A 157 7.16 -5.81 -16.24
C ALA A 157 8.07 -6.96 -16.74
N ASP A 158 8.69 -6.75 -17.90
CA ASP A 158 9.58 -7.75 -18.54
C ASP A 158 10.74 -8.18 -17.63
N ARG A 159 11.15 -7.29 -16.71
CA ARG A 159 12.22 -7.54 -15.76
C ARG A 159 11.91 -6.97 -14.39
N LEU A 160 11.93 -7.84 -13.38
CA LEU A 160 11.85 -7.48 -11.96
C LEU A 160 13.20 -7.55 -11.23
N GLY A 161 14.20 -8.22 -11.80
CA GLY A 161 15.54 -8.30 -11.22
C GLY A 161 16.20 -6.91 -11.06
N GLY A 162 16.97 -6.75 -9.98
CA GLY A 162 17.66 -5.50 -9.65
C GLY A 162 16.77 -4.39 -9.06
N LEU A 163 15.52 -4.70 -8.70
CA LEU A 163 14.68 -3.80 -7.91
C LEU A 163 15.17 -3.70 -6.45
N PRO A 164 14.82 -2.63 -5.72
CA PRO A 164 15.07 -2.55 -4.29
C PRO A 164 14.41 -3.73 -3.55
N PRO A 165 14.97 -4.13 -2.41
CA PRO A 165 14.28 -4.99 -1.46
C PRO A 165 12.85 -4.49 -1.20
N ALA A 166 11.94 -5.41 -0.95
CA ALA A 166 10.52 -5.11 -0.77
C ALA A 166 10.00 -5.62 0.58
N LEU A 167 9.18 -4.80 1.24
CA LEU A 167 8.24 -5.23 2.25
C LEU A 167 6.83 -5.16 1.65
N VAL A 168 6.19 -6.31 1.49
CA VAL A 168 4.81 -6.40 1.01
C VAL A 168 3.91 -6.77 2.19
N ILE A 169 2.95 -5.90 2.49
CA ILE A 169 1.95 -6.12 3.53
C ILE A 169 0.64 -6.48 2.83
N THR A 170 -0.05 -7.54 3.24
CA THR A 170 -1.40 -7.88 2.73
C THR A 170 -2.41 -7.95 3.85
N ALA A 171 -3.68 -7.74 3.50
CA ALA A 171 -4.81 -7.91 4.40
C ALA A 171 -5.52 -9.23 4.07
N GLY A 172 -5.89 -10.00 5.09
CA GLY A 172 -6.45 -11.35 4.93
C GLY A 172 -7.81 -11.40 4.23
N VAL A 173 -8.55 -10.29 4.22
CA VAL A 173 -9.91 -10.17 3.70
C VAL A 173 -9.96 -9.05 2.66
N ASP A 174 -9.14 -9.18 1.63
CA ASP A 174 -8.87 -8.12 0.64
C ASP A 174 -8.87 -8.68 -0.78
N PRO A 175 -9.65 -8.11 -1.73
CA PRO A 175 -9.62 -8.52 -3.13
C PRO A 175 -8.24 -8.48 -3.78
N PHE A 176 -7.31 -7.65 -3.30
CA PHE A 176 -5.94 -7.53 -3.82
C PHE A 176 -4.91 -8.37 -3.06
N ARG A 177 -5.33 -9.23 -2.11
CA ARG A 177 -4.39 -10.06 -1.34
C ARG A 177 -3.56 -10.97 -2.23
N SER A 178 -4.20 -11.76 -3.09
CA SER A 178 -3.51 -12.66 -4.02
C SER A 178 -2.65 -11.92 -5.04
N ASP A 179 -3.03 -10.72 -5.46
CA ASP A 179 -2.22 -9.84 -6.31
C ASP A 179 -0.91 -9.42 -5.61
N GLY A 180 -1.00 -8.90 -4.38
CA GLY A 180 0.17 -8.54 -3.58
C GLY A 180 1.11 -9.73 -3.30
N ILE A 181 0.54 -10.91 -3.00
CA ILE A 181 1.33 -12.15 -2.83
C ILE A 181 2.05 -12.52 -4.13
N ALA A 182 1.36 -12.42 -5.28
CA ALA A 182 1.93 -12.72 -6.58
C ALA A 182 3.10 -11.79 -6.92
N TYR A 183 2.98 -10.49 -6.64
CA TYR A 183 4.08 -9.55 -6.85
C TYR A 183 5.27 -9.82 -5.93
N CYS A 184 5.03 -10.11 -4.64
CA CYS A 184 6.10 -10.49 -3.72
C CYS A 184 6.85 -11.73 -4.20
N ARG A 185 6.10 -12.75 -4.66
CA ARG A 185 6.68 -13.98 -5.21
C ARG A 185 7.48 -13.71 -6.49
N ALA A 186 6.94 -12.92 -7.41
CA ALA A 186 7.62 -12.57 -8.66
C ALA A 186 8.94 -11.81 -8.41
N LEU A 187 8.98 -10.93 -7.39
CA LEU A 187 10.21 -10.29 -6.94
C LEU A 187 11.24 -11.32 -6.43
N SER A 188 10.82 -12.24 -5.56
CA SER A 188 11.71 -13.28 -5.04
C SER A 188 12.24 -14.21 -6.13
N GLU A 189 11.40 -14.62 -7.07
CA GLU A 189 11.80 -15.46 -8.22
C GLU A 189 12.80 -14.72 -9.13
N ALA A 190 12.72 -13.38 -9.20
CA ALA A 190 13.68 -12.55 -9.92
C ALA A 190 14.95 -12.20 -9.11
N GLY A 191 15.15 -12.82 -7.94
CA GLY A 191 16.33 -12.62 -7.09
C GLY A 191 16.29 -11.36 -6.22
N VAL A 192 15.14 -10.68 -6.10
CA VAL A 192 14.97 -9.51 -5.22
C VAL A 192 14.58 -9.98 -3.82
N SER A 193 15.25 -9.43 -2.79
CA SER A 193 14.86 -9.70 -1.40
C SER A 193 13.47 -9.13 -1.13
N ALA A 194 12.46 -9.99 -0.98
CA ALA A 194 11.09 -9.58 -0.71
C ALA A 194 10.59 -10.27 0.56
N THR A 195 10.08 -9.49 1.50
CA THR A 195 9.46 -9.96 2.73
C THR A 195 7.97 -9.75 2.65
N HIS A 196 7.20 -10.81 2.87
CA HIS A 196 5.75 -10.75 2.94
C HIS A 196 5.26 -10.75 4.40
N ARG A 197 4.27 -9.90 4.70
CA ARG A 197 3.58 -9.80 5.98
C ARG A 197 2.08 -9.82 5.74
N ASP A 198 1.47 -10.98 5.97
CA ASP A 198 0.02 -11.13 5.91
C ASP A 198 -0.59 -10.75 7.25
N PHE A 199 -1.71 -10.01 7.21
CA PHE A 199 -2.51 -9.63 8.38
C PHE A 199 -3.89 -10.31 8.29
N PRO A 200 -4.04 -11.53 8.84
CA PRO A 200 -5.29 -12.27 8.80
C PRO A 200 -6.46 -11.47 9.41
N GLY A 201 -7.65 -11.61 8.84
CA GLY A 201 -8.87 -10.95 9.32
C GLY A 201 -8.93 -9.43 9.07
N GLN A 202 -7.87 -8.82 8.52
CA GLN A 202 -7.89 -7.40 8.16
C GLN A 202 -8.48 -7.19 6.77
N ILE A 203 -9.07 -6.01 6.55
CA ILE A 203 -9.67 -5.59 5.29
C ILE A 203 -8.73 -4.67 4.49
N HIS A 204 -9.02 -4.48 3.21
CA HIS A 204 -8.34 -3.47 2.39
C HIS A 204 -8.41 -2.08 3.07
N GLY A 205 -7.29 -1.35 3.08
CA GLY A 205 -7.20 -0.01 3.67
C GLY A 205 -6.94 0.02 5.19
N PHE A 206 -6.87 -1.13 5.88
CA PHE A 206 -6.77 -1.17 7.35
C PHE A 206 -5.59 -0.36 7.92
N ALA A 207 -4.45 -0.31 7.22
CA ALA A 207 -3.25 0.36 7.73
C ALA A 207 -3.43 1.87 7.99
N GLY A 208 -4.41 2.51 7.34
CA GLY A 208 -4.78 3.91 7.60
C GLY A 208 -5.84 4.11 8.69
N MET A 209 -6.35 3.03 9.29
CA MET A 209 -7.52 3.03 10.17
C MET A 209 -7.15 2.58 11.59
N ASP A 210 -6.05 3.09 12.12
CA ASP A 210 -5.46 2.63 13.37
C ASP A 210 -6.23 3.00 14.65
N LEU A 211 -7.20 3.91 14.53
CA LEU A 211 -8.20 4.17 15.58
C LEU A 211 -9.23 3.05 15.72
N ILE A 212 -9.41 2.23 14.67
CA ILE A 212 -10.42 1.18 14.60
C ILE A 212 -9.75 -0.20 14.67
N PHE A 213 -8.61 -0.37 13.98
CA PHE A 213 -7.91 -1.63 13.87
C PHE A 213 -6.54 -1.56 14.57
N PRO A 214 -6.35 -2.21 15.74
CA PRO A 214 -5.05 -2.28 16.40
C PRO A 214 -3.94 -2.84 15.49
N ALA A 215 -4.29 -3.79 14.62
CA ALA A 215 -3.40 -4.38 13.62
C ALA A 215 -2.76 -3.34 12.66
N ALA A 216 -3.43 -2.20 12.43
CA ALA A 216 -2.86 -1.11 11.63
C ALA A 216 -1.61 -0.53 12.30
N GLY A 217 -1.63 -0.37 13.63
CA GLY A 217 -0.47 0.05 14.39
C GLY A 217 0.70 -0.91 14.23
N ASP A 218 0.43 -2.21 14.20
CA ASP A 218 1.45 -3.26 14.03
C ASP A 218 2.05 -3.23 12.61
N ALA A 219 1.20 -3.09 11.60
CA ALA A 219 1.63 -2.93 10.20
C ALA A 219 2.51 -1.70 10.02
N LEU A 220 2.11 -0.54 10.57
CA LEU A 220 2.88 0.69 10.49
C LEU A 220 4.20 0.61 11.26
N ARG A 221 4.25 -0.10 12.39
CA ARG A 221 5.51 -0.34 13.11
C ARG A 221 6.47 -1.21 12.30
N GLN A 222 5.98 -2.31 11.70
CA GLN A 222 6.81 -3.15 10.84
C GLN A 222 7.33 -2.39 9.60
N ALA A 223 6.50 -1.56 9.00
CA ALA A 223 6.92 -0.66 7.92
C ALA A 223 7.99 0.33 8.38
N ALA A 224 7.78 1.00 9.52
CA ALA A 224 8.74 1.94 10.07
C ALA A 224 10.08 1.28 10.43
N ASP A 225 10.06 0.08 11.03
CA ASP A 225 11.26 -0.69 11.36
C ASP A 225 12.05 -1.08 10.11
N ALA A 226 11.37 -1.46 9.03
CA ALA A 226 12.01 -1.74 7.75
C ALA A 226 12.67 -0.49 7.17
N ILE A 227 11.98 0.66 7.22
CA ILE A 227 12.51 1.96 6.76
C ILE A 227 13.74 2.38 7.58
N ALA A 228 13.69 2.26 8.90
CA ALA A 228 14.76 2.69 9.80
C ALA A 228 16.06 1.86 9.61
N ARG A 229 15.95 0.64 9.09
CA ARG A 229 17.09 -0.28 8.85
C ARG A 229 17.67 -0.18 7.45
N VAL A 230 17.13 0.68 6.58
CA VAL A 230 17.61 0.85 5.21
C VAL A 230 19.08 1.28 5.21
N ARG A 231 19.88 0.59 4.39
CA ARG A 231 21.26 0.97 4.13
C ARG A 231 21.33 1.87 2.89
N PRO A 232 22.29 2.80 2.83
CA PRO A 232 22.56 3.56 1.61
C PRO A 232 22.81 2.63 0.41
N VAL A 233 22.29 3.01 -0.75
CA VAL A 233 22.61 2.40 -2.04
C VAL A 233 23.38 3.39 -2.91
N ASP A 234 24.29 2.87 -3.74
CA ASP A 234 25.14 3.73 -4.56
C ASP A 234 24.31 4.51 -5.57
N ALA A 235 24.51 5.83 -5.60
CA ALA A 235 24.02 6.66 -6.67
C ALA A 235 24.76 6.30 -7.97
N ARG A 236 24.04 6.19 -9.08
CA ARG A 236 24.69 6.19 -10.39
C ARG A 236 25.15 7.63 -10.64
N THR A 237 26.30 7.82 -11.27
CA THR A 237 26.73 9.14 -11.76
C THR A 237 25.66 9.62 -12.74
N ALA A 238 24.80 10.55 -12.32
CA ALA A 238 23.65 10.97 -13.10
C ALA A 238 24.03 12.06 -14.11
N VAL A 239 23.64 11.87 -15.37
CA VAL A 239 23.51 12.96 -16.35
C VAL A 239 22.25 13.75 -16.02
N SER A 240 22.42 15.06 -15.95
CA SER A 240 21.39 16.06 -15.71
C SER A 240 20.34 16.08 -16.82
N ALA A 241 19.07 15.87 -16.43
CA ALA A 241 17.93 16.55 -17.03
C ALA A 241 16.88 16.72 -15.93
N VAL A 242 16.81 17.93 -15.37
CA VAL A 242 15.75 18.34 -14.44
C VAL A 242 14.50 18.58 -15.28
N PRO A 243 13.40 17.82 -15.11
CA PRO A 243 12.13 18.17 -15.74
C PRO A 243 11.64 19.50 -15.17
N GLU A 244 10.85 20.24 -15.94
CA GLU A 244 10.29 21.53 -15.50
C GLU A 244 9.67 21.44 -14.09
N PRO A 245 9.90 22.47 -13.25
CA PRO A 245 9.38 22.48 -11.90
C PRO A 245 7.85 22.43 -11.92
N ILE A 246 7.28 21.45 -11.20
CA ILE A 246 5.84 21.44 -10.92
C ILE A 246 5.58 22.61 -9.97
N LEU A 247 4.89 23.64 -10.47
CA LEU A 247 4.51 24.81 -9.70
C LEU A 247 3.36 24.45 -8.75
N TRP A 248 3.70 24.25 -7.47
CA TRP A 248 2.74 24.05 -6.40
C TRP A 248 2.41 25.40 -5.74
N ASP A 249 1.38 26.08 -6.23
CA ASP A 249 0.91 27.30 -5.58
C ASP A 249 0.12 26.99 -4.28
N ARG A 250 0.61 27.63 -3.19
CA ARG A 250 0.06 27.88 -1.85
C ARG A 250 -1.02 26.91 -1.32
N VAL A 251 -0.57 25.87 -0.61
CA VAL A 251 -1.40 25.05 0.28
C VAL A 251 -1.56 25.73 1.66
N VAL A 252 -2.50 26.67 1.80
CA VAL A 252 -3.07 27.03 3.13
C VAL A 252 -4.60 27.28 3.09
N THR A 253 -5.24 27.54 1.94
CA THR A 253 -6.65 28.00 1.95
C THR A 253 -7.69 26.96 1.52
N ASP A 254 -7.41 25.65 1.60
CA ASP A 254 -8.25 24.66 0.91
C ASP A 254 -8.60 23.39 1.70
N ARG A 255 -8.55 23.47 3.03
CA ARG A 255 -8.87 22.32 3.90
C ARG A 255 -10.35 21.92 3.82
N LEU A 256 -11.26 22.90 3.78
CA LEU A 256 -12.71 22.64 3.72
C LEU A 256 -13.17 22.20 2.32
N ARG A 257 -12.59 22.77 1.25
CA ARG A 257 -12.89 22.35 -0.13
C ARG A 257 -12.42 20.92 -0.39
N ARG A 258 -11.22 20.53 0.07
CA ARG A 258 -10.69 19.17 -0.10
C ARG A 258 -11.47 18.09 0.66
N MET A 259 -11.98 18.43 1.85
CA MET A 259 -12.93 17.57 2.56
C MET A 259 -14.24 17.43 1.79
N GLY A 260 -14.76 18.53 1.22
CA GLY A 260 -15.93 18.53 0.34
C GLY A 260 -15.73 17.70 -0.93
N ASP A 261 -14.60 17.86 -1.62
CA ASP A 261 -14.25 17.12 -2.84
C ASP A 261 -14.08 15.63 -2.55
N THR A 262 -13.48 15.26 -1.40
CA THR A 262 -13.38 13.86 -0.98
C THR A 262 -14.76 13.28 -0.68
N ALA A 263 -15.61 14.02 0.04
CA ALA A 263 -16.98 13.59 0.34
C ALA A 263 -17.85 13.46 -0.93
N GLN A 264 -17.63 14.30 -1.94
CA GLN A 264 -18.30 14.23 -3.24
C GLN A 264 -17.81 13.07 -4.12
N ARG A 265 -16.58 12.59 -3.91
CA ARG A 265 -15.96 11.49 -4.70
C ARG A 265 -16.08 10.11 -4.03
N LEU A 266 -16.48 10.03 -2.76
CA LEU A 266 -16.71 8.77 -2.08
C LEU A 266 -18.02 8.14 -2.60
N PRO A 267 -18.03 6.88 -3.07
CA PRO A 267 -19.29 6.14 -3.16
C PRO A 267 -19.94 6.09 -1.77
N GLN A 268 -21.26 5.89 -1.70
CA GLN A 268 -21.99 5.72 -0.43
C GLN A 268 -21.47 4.48 0.31
N VAL A 269 -20.40 4.62 1.08
CA VAL A 269 -19.86 3.54 1.91
C VAL A 269 -20.87 3.30 3.03
N ASN A 270 -21.64 2.21 2.92
CA ASN A 270 -22.63 1.88 3.92
C ASN A 270 -21.93 1.41 5.20
N GLY A 271 -21.68 2.32 6.14
CA GLY A 271 -21.02 2.04 7.42
C GLY A 271 -21.69 0.91 8.23
N ALA A 272 -22.99 0.68 8.02
CA ALA A 272 -23.69 -0.46 8.62
C ALA A 272 -23.21 -1.81 8.06
N ARG A 273 -22.83 -1.89 6.78
CA ARG A 273 -22.25 -3.11 6.18
C ARG A 273 -20.87 -3.42 6.74
N VAL A 274 -20.06 -2.39 7.00
CA VAL A 274 -18.73 -2.54 7.63
C VAL A 274 -18.89 -3.06 9.06
N LEU A 275 -19.80 -2.48 9.86
CA LEU A 275 -20.06 -2.94 11.23
C LEU A 275 -20.65 -4.35 11.29
N ALA A 276 -21.62 -4.67 10.43
CA ALA A 276 -22.24 -6.00 10.37
C ALA A 276 -21.23 -7.10 10.02
N THR A 277 -20.29 -6.79 9.13
CA THR A 277 -19.18 -7.66 8.76
C THR A 277 -18.28 -7.99 9.94
N LEU A 278 -17.90 -6.97 10.72
CA LEU A 278 -16.99 -7.13 11.85
C LEU A 278 -17.64 -7.98 12.95
N ALA A 279 -18.93 -7.76 13.20
CA ALA A 279 -19.72 -8.56 14.12
C ALA A 279 -19.78 -10.04 13.69
N ASP A 280 -20.03 -10.28 12.41
CA ASP A 280 -20.13 -11.62 11.84
C ASP A 280 -18.78 -12.38 11.86
N HIS A 281 -17.66 -11.70 11.59
CA HIS A 281 -16.34 -12.32 11.68
C HIS A 281 -15.96 -12.67 13.13
N HIS A 282 -16.18 -11.76 14.09
CA HIS A 282 -15.91 -12.03 15.51
C HIS A 282 -16.77 -13.18 16.04
N ALA A 283 -18.03 -13.26 15.62
CA ALA A 283 -18.92 -14.37 15.98
C ALA A 283 -18.40 -15.73 15.46
N ARG A 284 -17.95 -15.79 14.19
CA ARG A 284 -17.41 -17.02 13.60
C ARG A 284 -16.06 -17.42 14.20
N ALA A 285 -15.18 -16.46 14.47
CA ALA A 285 -13.89 -16.71 15.12
C ALA A 285 -14.08 -17.24 16.54
N ALA A 286 -15.00 -16.64 17.32
CA ALA A 286 -15.36 -17.14 18.65
C ALA A 286 -15.94 -18.56 18.59
N LEU A 287 -16.80 -18.85 17.60
CA LEU A 287 -17.34 -20.19 17.39
C LEU A 287 -16.24 -21.21 17.05
N ALA A 288 -15.30 -20.85 16.17
CA ALA A 288 -14.19 -21.71 15.78
C ALA A 288 -13.26 -22.01 16.97
N THR A 289 -13.00 -21.02 17.82
CA THR A 289 -12.24 -21.20 19.07
C THR A 289 -12.98 -22.12 20.05
N LEU A 290 -14.30 -21.94 20.22
CA LEU A 290 -15.13 -22.80 21.07
C LEU A 290 -15.17 -24.26 20.57
N VAL A 291 -15.29 -24.46 19.26
CA VAL A 291 -15.26 -25.79 18.63
C VAL A 291 -13.87 -26.44 18.75
N SER A 292 -12.80 -25.64 18.70
CA SER A 292 -11.43 -26.13 18.93
C SER A 292 -11.21 -26.57 20.38
N LEU A 293 -11.74 -25.80 21.33
CA LEU A 293 -11.69 -26.11 22.78
C LEU A 293 -12.55 -27.33 23.14
N SER A 294 -13.68 -27.55 22.46
CA SER A 294 -14.51 -28.75 22.68
C SER A 294 -13.91 -30.02 22.07
N ARG A 295 -13.02 -29.90 21.08
CA ARG A 295 -12.32 -31.03 20.44
C ARG A 295 -11.03 -31.43 21.16
N HIS A 296 -10.37 -30.49 21.84
CA HIS A 296 -9.18 -30.74 22.64
C HIS A 296 -9.57 -30.73 24.13
N GLY A 297 -10.12 -31.85 24.61
CA GLY A 297 -10.60 -31.99 25.98
C GLY A 297 -9.60 -31.52 27.03
N SER A 298 -10.12 -30.96 28.13
CA SER A 298 -9.36 -30.37 29.24
C SER A 298 -8.15 -31.21 29.65
N PRO A 299 -6.97 -30.60 29.90
CA PRO A 299 -5.82 -31.32 30.40
C PRO A 299 -6.17 -31.99 31.73
N ARG A 300 -6.05 -33.33 31.78
CA ARG A 300 -6.19 -34.10 33.02
C ARG A 300 -5.14 -33.65 34.03
N ALA A 301 -5.58 -33.32 35.24
CA ALA A 301 -4.70 -32.99 36.36
C ALA A 301 -3.79 -34.19 36.70
N PRO A 302 -2.54 -33.98 37.15
CA PRO A 302 -1.66 -35.07 37.55
C PRO A 302 -2.13 -35.67 38.88
N ASP A 303 -2.12 -37.00 38.93
CA ASP A 303 -2.50 -37.83 40.07
C ASP A 303 -1.46 -37.66 41.20
N SER A 304 -1.83 -36.98 42.29
CA SER A 304 -1.00 -36.85 43.48
C SER A 304 -1.51 -37.81 44.57
N GLN A 305 -1.11 -39.08 44.49
CA GLN A 305 -1.09 -39.98 45.64
C GLN A 305 0.33 -40.13 46.15
N ARG A 306 0.60 -39.58 47.35
CA ARG A 306 1.44 -40.18 48.41
C ARG A 306 1.48 -39.29 49.66
N THR A 307 0.60 -39.65 50.60
CA THR A 307 0.84 -39.88 52.05
C THR A 307 1.70 -38.88 52.86
N ILE A 308 1.09 -38.35 53.93
CA ILE A 308 1.66 -37.89 55.21
C ILE A 308 0.86 -38.63 56.32
N PRO A 309 1.37 -38.92 57.53
CA PRO A 309 2.73 -38.77 58.08
C PRO A 309 3.51 -40.08 58.22
#